data_AF-A0A3C0U994-F1
#
_entry.id   AF-A0A3C0U994-F1
#
_cell.length_a   1.000
_cell.length_b   1.000
_cell.length_c   1.000
_cell.angle_alpha   90.00
_cell.angle_beta   90.00
_cell.angle_gamma   90.00
#
_symmetry.space_group_name_H-M   'P 1'
#
loop_
_entity.id
_entity.type
_entity.pdbx_description
1 polymer ?
#
loop_
_entity_poly.entity_id
_entity_poly.type
_entity_poly.pdbx_seq_one_letter_code
_entity_poly.pdbx_strand_id
1 'polypeptide(L)'
;AKSVTLVATHGLLSGPAVERLRDCGAKEIVLTDTVPVPEAKRLPNMTVLSVAPLLAAGIRSVFESGSVSTLLNGLPEDMRPRNIYA
;
A
#
# COMPACT_ATOMS: atom_id res chain seq x y z
N ALA A 1 22.19 -9.00 -6.06
CA ALA A 1 21.02 -8.63 -6.90
C ALA A 1 21.30 -7.30 -7.61
N LYS A 2 20.71 -7.04 -8.78
CA LYS A 2 20.89 -5.76 -9.51
C LYS A 2 20.16 -4.58 -8.86
N SER A 3 19.09 -4.85 -8.11
CA SER A 3 18.28 -3.90 -7.35
C SER A 3 17.41 -4.67 -6.35
N VAL A 4 16.99 -4.03 -5.26
CA VAL A 4 16.08 -4.59 -4.25
C VAL A 4 14.94 -3.60 -4.01
N THR A 5 13.70 -4.08 -4.09
CA THR A 5 12.47 -3.34 -3.74
C THR A 5 11.83 -4.02 -2.54
N LEU A 6 11.44 -3.24 -1.54
CA LEU A 6 10.75 -3.71 -0.34
C LEU A 6 9.26 -3.40 -0.47
N VAL A 7 8.40 -4.39 -0.23
CA VAL A 7 6.94 -4.26 -0.27
C VAL A 7 6.34 -4.82 1.01
N ALA A 8 5.44 -4.09 1.64
CA ALA A 8 4.69 -4.58 2.79
C ALA A 8 3.29 -3.95 2.85
N THR A 9 2.31 -4.73 3.29
CA THR A 9 0.95 -4.21 3.51
C THR A 9 0.98 -3.18 4.64
N HIS A 10 1.53 -3.53 5.81
CA HIS A 10 1.44 -2.72 7.01
C HIS A 10 2.75 -2.00 7.35
N GLY A 11 2.75 -0.67 7.22
CA GLY A 11 3.88 0.21 7.53
C GLY A 11 3.95 0.63 9.00
N LEU A 12 4.07 -0.30 9.96
CA LEU A 12 4.05 0.06 11.39
C LEU A 12 5.26 0.94 11.81
N LEU A 13 6.43 0.69 11.20
CA LEU A 13 7.64 1.49 11.36
C LEU A 13 7.97 1.83 12.84
N SER A 14 7.95 0.81 13.69
CA SER A 14 8.18 0.93 15.13
C SER A 14 9.67 0.99 15.48
N GLY A 15 10.00 1.75 16.53
CA GLY A 15 11.37 1.87 17.02
C GLY A 15 12.35 2.26 15.90
N PRO A 16 13.49 1.56 15.74
CA PRO A 16 14.54 1.93 14.79
C PRO A 16 14.25 1.52 13.34
N ALA A 17 12.99 1.17 13.00
CA ALA A 17 12.65 0.65 11.68
C ALA A 17 12.96 1.66 10.55
N VAL A 18 12.68 2.95 10.75
CA VAL A 18 12.93 3.99 9.73
C VAL A 18 14.42 4.17 9.48
N GLU A 19 15.24 4.15 10.54
CA GLU A 19 16.71 4.22 10.41
C GLU A 19 17.24 2.99 9.66
N ARG A 20 16.82 1.80 10.06
CA ARG A 20 17.24 0.55 9.38
C ARG A 20 16.86 0.53 7.91
N LEU A 21 15.68 1.03 7.55
CA LEU A 21 15.23 1.11 6.16
C LEU A 21 16.01 2.15 5.35
N ARG A 22 16.46 3.22 5.99
CA ARG A 22 17.33 4.23 5.36
C ARG A 22 18.68 3.64 5.00
N ASP A 23 19.21 2.78 5.86
CA ASP A 23 20.58 2.26 5.75
C ASP A 23 20.67 0.91 5.02
N CYS A 24 19.54 0.27 4.68
CA CYS A 24 19.54 -1.08 4.10
C CYS A 24 19.85 -1.14 2.59
N GLY A 25 19.96 0.00 1.91
CA GLY A 25 20.29 0.07 0.48
C GLY A 25 19.15 -0.36 -0.47
N ALA A 26 17.90 -0.38 0.00
CA ALA A 26 16.74 -0.63 -0.86
C ALA A 26 16.56 0.49 -1.90
N LYS A 27 16.30 0.12 -3.16
CA LYS A 27 16.00 1.08 -4.23
C LYS A 27 14.67 1.77 -4.00
N GLU A 28 13.66 1.01 -3.59
CA GLU A 28 12.29 1.49 -3.41
C GLU A 28 11.63 0.75 -2.25
N ILE A 29 10.79 1.46 -1.51
CA ILE A 29 9.99 0.92 -0.41
C ILE A 29 8.52 1.25 -0.70
N VAL A 30 7.67 0.24 -0.76
CA VAL A 30 6.24 0.42 -1.02
C VAL A 30 5.44 -0.11 0.17
N LEU A 31 4.66 0.76 0.78
CA LEU A 31 3.75 0.45 1.88
C LEU A 31 2.31 0.74 1.46
N THR A 32 1.33 0.27 2.24
CA THR A 32 -0.04 0.79 2.13
C THR A 32 -0.38 1.69 3.31
N ASP A 33 -1.42 2.52 3.15
CA ASP A 33 -2.00 3.35 4.21
C ASP A 33 -2.94 2.57 5.17
N THR A 34 -2.87 1.24 5.21
CA THR A 34 -3.62 0.40 6.18
C THR A 34 -3.33 0.75 7.64
N VAL A 35 -2.17 1.35 7.90
CA VAL A 35 -1.86 2.06 9.14
C VAL A 35 -1.31 3.45 8.79
N PRO A 36 -1.54 4.47 9.63
CA PRO A 36 -0.98 5.79 9.39
C PRO A 36 0.54 5.73 9.30
N VAL A 37 1.09 6.23 8.19
CA VAL A 37 2.52 6.47 8.01
C VAL A 37 2.75 7.98 8.06
N PRO A 38 3.14 8.54 9.22
CA PRO A 38 3.38 9.97 9.38
C PRO A 38 4.45 10.47 8.41
N GLU A 39 4.30 11.70 7.92
CA GLU A 39 5.24 12.30 6.96
C GLU A 39 6.70 12.27 7.46
N ALA A 40 6.91 12.53 8.76
CA ALA A 40 8.23 12.47 9.40
C ALA A 40 8.91 11.08 9.34
N LYS A 41 8.17 10.01 9.06
CA LYS A 41 8.68 8.65 8.90
C LYS A 41 8.84 8.21 7.44
N ARG A 42 8.44 9.05 6.48
CA ARG A 42 8.52 8.74 5.05
C ARG A 42 9.91 9.05 4.52
N LEU A 43 10.55 8.03 3.96
CA LEU A 43 11.85 8.18 3.30
C LEU A 43 11.64 8.67 1.85
N PRO A 44 12.63 9.34 1.22
CA PRO A 44 12.48 9.86 -0.15
C PRO A 44 12.18 8.80 -1.21
N ASN A 45 12.57 7.55 -0.97
CA ASN A 45 12.33 6.40 -1.84
C ASN A 45 11.13 5.54 -1.38
N MET A 46 10.26 6.10 -0.53
CA MET A 46 9.09 5.41 0.01
C MET A 46 7.81 5.91 -0.66
N THR A 47 7.03 4.96 -1.18
CA THR A 47 5.69 5.18 -1.69
C THR A 47 4.68 4.57 -0.72
N VAL A 48 3.64 5.32 -0.37
CA VAL A 48 2.51 4.81 0.42
C VAL A 48 1.28 4.76 -0.49
N LEU A 49 0.86 3.56 -0.88
CA LEU A 49 -0.29 3.32 -1.74
C LEU A 49 -1.57 3.31 -0.91
N SER A 50 -2.66 3.86 -1.46
CA SER A 50 -3.94 3.80 -0.77
C SER A 50 -4.65 2.46 -0.94
N VAL A 51 -5.10 1.88 0.17
CA VAL A 51 -6.00 0.72 0.18
C VAL A 51 -7.47 1.13 0.07
N ALA A 52 -7.78 2.44 0.12
CA ALA A 52 -9.16 2.95 0.13
C ALA A 52 -10.02 2.42 -1.03
N PRO A 53 -9.56 2.33 -2.29
CA PRO A 53 -10.36 1.76 -3.38
C PRO A 53 -10.75 0.30 -3.14
N LEU A 54 -9.84 -0.50 -2.57
CA LEU A 54 -10.09 -1.91 -2.24
C LEU A 54 -11.11 -2.07 -1.11
N LEU A 55 -10.97 -1.26 -0.06
CA LEU A 55 -11.93 -1.25 1.05
C LEU A 55 -13.32 -0.77 0.59
N ALA A 56 -13.37 0.29 -0.22
CA ALA A 56 -14.62 0.80 -0.79
C ALA A 56 -15.32 -0.24 -1.66
N ALA A 57 -14.57 -0.95 -2.50
CA ALA A 57 -15.11 -2.04 -3.33
C ALA A 57 -15.62 -3.20 -2.47
N GLY A 58 -14.91 -3.54 -1.40
CA GLY A 58 -15.34 -4.57 -0.44
C GLY A 58 -16.65 -4.20 0.27
N ILE A 59 -16.76 -2.96 0.74
CA ILE A 59 -17.99 -2.42 1.33
C ILE A 59 -19.12 -2.53 0.30
N ARG A 60 -18.93 -2.03 -0.93
CA ARG A 60 -19.93 -2.12 -2.00
C ARG A 60 -20.40 -3.56 -2.23
N SER A 61 -19.48 -4.51 -2.38
CA SER A 61 -19.83 -5.93 -2.56
C SER A 61 -20.70 -6.47 -1.41
N VAL A 62 -20.40 -6.12 -0.16
CA VAL A 62 -21.20 -6.56 0.99
C VAL A 62 -22.63 -5.97 0.94
N PHE A 63 -22.77 -4.68 0.66
CA PHE A 63 -24.08 -4.02 0.63
C PHE A 63 -24.92 -4.38 -0.59
N GLU A 64 -24.30 -4.74 -1.71
CA GLU A 64 -24.97 -5.13 -2.95
C GLU A 64 -25.16 -6.65 -3.09
N SER A 65 -24.88 -7.43 -2.03
CA SER A 65 -24.89 -8.90 -2.07
C SER A 65 -24.01 -9.49 -3.17
N GLY A 66 -22.97 -8.77 -3.57
CA GLY A 66 -21.95 -9.19 -4.53
C GLY A 66 -20.86 -10.03 -3.87
N SER A 67 -20.01 -10.64 -4.69
CA SER A 67 -18.88 -11.42 -4.18
C SER A 67 -17.69 -10.52 -3.83
N VAL A 68 -17.16 -10.68 -2.62
CA VAL A 68 -15.90 -10.08 -2.19
C VAL A 68 -14.70 -10.81 -2.80
N SER A 69 -14.82 -12.12 -3.10
CA SER A 69 -13.70 -12.92 -3.64
C SER A 69 -13.21 -12.41 -5.00
N THR A 70 -14.08 -11.74 -5.76
CA THR A 70 -13.72 -11.10 -7.04
C THR A 70 -12.60 -10.08 -6.87
N LEU A 71 -12.53 -9.38 -5.73
CA LEU A 71 -11.54 -8.34 -5.47
C LEU A 71 -10.11 -8.87 -5.34
N LEU A 72 -9.93 -10.17 -5.07
CA LEU A 72 -8.61 -10.82 -5.05
C LEU A 72 -7.96 -10.86 -6.44
N ASN A 73 -8.78 -10.78 -7.50
CA ASN A 73 -8.31 -10.75 -8.89
C ASN A 73 -8.12 -9.32 -9.41
N GLY A 74 -8.50 -8.30 -8.62
CA GLY A 74 -8.37 -6.90 -8.98
C GLY A 74 -9.64 -6.08 -8.73
N LEU A 75 -9.49 -4.76 -8.84
CA LEU A 75 -10.60 -3.83 -8.68
C LEU A 75 -11.53 -3.85 -9.91
N PRO A 76 -12.84 -3.66 -9.69
CA PRO A 76 -13.80 -3.35 -10.77
C PRO A 76 -13.29 -2.20 -11.65
N GLU A 77 -13.54 -2.26 -12.96
CA GLU A 77 -13.04 -1.26 -13.92
C GLU A 77 -13.42 0.18 -13.55
N ASP A 78 -14.65 0.36 -13.06
CA ASP A 78 -15.19 1.65 -12.62
C ASP A 78 -14.52 2.20 -11.34
N MET A 79 -13.77 1.35 -10.62
CA MET A 79 -13.08 1.69 -9.38
C MET A 79 -11.55 1.65 -9.49
N ARG A 80 -11.01 1.34 -10.68
CA ARG A 80 -9.56 1.32 -10.87
C ARG A 80 -8.98 2.74 -10.81
N PRO A 81 -7.95 3.00 -9.99
CA PRO A 81 -7.31 4.30 -9.95
C PRO A 81 -6.59 4.58 -11.26
N ARG A 82 -6.63 5.84 -11.74
CA ARG A 82 -5.95 6.25 -12.99
C ARG A 82 -4.42 6.12 -12.90
N ASN A 83 -3.87 6.19 -11.70
CA ASN A 83 -2.47 5.97 -11.40
C ASN A 83 -2.38 5.35 -9.99
N ILE A 84 -1.62 4.27 -9.84
CA ILE A 84 -1.42 3.62 -8.53
C ILE A 84 -0.47 4.42 -7.63
N TYR A 85 0.40 5.26 -8.22
CA TYR A 85 1.37 6.11 -7.52
C TYR A 85 0.88 7.54 -7.26
N ALA A 86 -0.35 7.87 -7.65
CA ALA A 86 -0.94 9.20 -7.43
C ALA A 86 -1.73 9.26 -6.13
#